data_AF-A0A7W2HY06-F1
#
_entry.id   AF-A0A7W2HY06-F1
#
_cell.length_a   1.000
_cell.length_b   1.000
_cell.length_c   1.000
_cell.angle_alpha   90.00
_cell.angle_beta   90.00
_cell.angle_gamma   90.00
#
_symmetry.space_group_name_H-M   'P 1'
#
loop_
_entity.id
_entity.type
_entity.pdbx_description
1 polymer ?
#
loop_
_entity_poly.entity_id
_entity_poly.type
_entity_poly.pdbx_seq_one_letter_code
_entity_poly.pdbx_strand_id
1 'polypeptide(L)'
;MQLLKKHVTRIAVALALGTGTLIGGSGTASAADVHPQYWNYKCDYGRACIYSISGQVWNADQCGVNPVNGVYNYAKAHGNSFRVWYQDWTWDVVTAWSERTLDGGNVVTEVQVYC
;
A
#
# COMPACT_ATOMS: atom_id res chain seq x y z
N MET A 1 56.65 27.96 46.33
CA MET A 1 57.48 26.75 46.53
C MET A 1 56.57 25.53 46.60
N GLN A 2 57.02 24.43 45.98
CA GLN A 2 56.58 23.03 46.07
C GLN A 2 55.23 22.56 45.47
N LEU A 3 55.39 22.04 44.24
CA LEU A 3 54.86 20.79 43.69
C LEU A 3 54.46 19.71 44.71
N LEU A 4 53.31 19.05 44.45
CA LEU A 4 53.12 17.62 44.70
C LEU A 4 52.15 17.00 43.68
N LYS A 5 52.65 15.94 43.04
CA LYS A 5 52.06 15.13 41.96
C LYS A 5 51.12 14.07 42.56
N LYS A 6 50.02 13.68 41.88
CA LYS A 6 49.69 12.26 41.63
C LYS A 6 48.48 12.02 40.71
N HIS A 7 48.78 11.26 39.66
CA HIS A 7 48.05 10.18 38.96
C HIS A 7 46.52 10.25 38.80
N VAL A 8 46.04 10.40 37.55
CA VAL A 8 45.52 9.33 36.65
C VAL A 8 44.22 8.74 37.18
N THR A 9 43.14 8.85 36.41
CA THR A 9 42.35 7.68 35.93
C THR A 9 41.44 8.15 34.79
N ARG A 10 41.75 7.70 33.56
CA ARG A 10 40.81 7.76 32.44
C ARG A 10 39.72 6.74 32.73
N ILE A 11 38.49 7.20 32.99
CA ILE A 11 37.34 6.30 33.12
C ILE A 11 36.97 5.87 31.70
N ALA A 12 37.45 4.68 31.31
CA ALA A 12 36.95 3.98 30.15
C ALA A 12 35.54 3.48 30.46
N VAL A 13 34.54 4.05 29.80
CA VAL A 13 33.19 3.47 29.80
C VAL A 13 33.25 2.22 28.93
N ALA A 14 33.20 1.06 29.58
CA ALA A 14 33.02 -0.21 28.90
C ALA A 14 31.58 -0.27 28.35
N LEU A 15 31.40 -0.09 27.04
CA LEU A 15 30.19 -0.56 26.38
C LEU A 15 30.23 -2.09 26.39
N ALA A 16 29.37 -2.69 27.20
CA ALA A 16 29.08 -4.12 27.12
C ALA A 16 28.48 -4.41 25.74
N LEU A 17 29.22 -5.15 24.91
CA LEU A 17 28.69 -5.78 23.70
C LEU A 17 27.77 -6.91 24.15
N GLY A 18 26.49 -6.59 24.35
CA GLY A 18 25.44 -7.59 24.39
C GLY A 18 25.38 -8.26 23.02
N THR A 19 25.81 -9.52 22.94
CA THR A 19 25.58 -10.40 21.80
C THR A 19 24.09 -10.70 21.70
N GLY A 20 23.34 -9.78 21.11
CA GLY A 20 22.07 -10.10 20.49
C GLY A 20 22.38 -10.85 19.21
N THR A 21 22.13 -12.15 19.19
CA THR A 21 21.98 -12.91 17.95
C THR A 21 20.77 -12.33 17.20
N LEU A 22 21.00 -11.27 16.43
CA LEU A 22 20.08 -10.82 15.40
C LEU A 22 20.20 -11.84 14.27
N ILE A 23 19.27 -12.79 14.31
CA ILE A 23 19.01 -13.71 13.20
C ILE A 23 18.86 -12.83 11.96
N GLY A 24 19.66 -13.16 10.96
CA GLY A 24 19.85 -12.40 9.75
C GLY A 24 18.54 -12.06 9.05
N GLY A 25 18.55 -10.86 8.48
CA GLY A 25 17.46 -10.36 7.67
C GLY A 25 17.58 -8.86 7.62
N SER A 26 18.48 -8.38 6.76
CA SER A 26 18.35 -7.07 6.13
C SER A 26 17.02 -7.08 5.37
N GLY A 27 15.91 -6.93 6.10
CA GLY A 27 14.64 -6.59 5.52
C GLY A 27 14.79 -5.17 5.06
N THR A 28 15.21 -5.00 3.81
CA THR A 28 15.01 -3.77 3.06
C THR A 28 13.61 -3.28 3.42
N ALA A 29 13.52 -2.07 3.98
CA ALA A 29 12.29 -1.33 3.83
C ALA A 29 12.08 -1.25 2.32
N SER A 30 11.25 -2.14 1.78
CA SER A 30 10.75 -1.98 0.45
C SER A 30 10.04 -0.65 0.52
N ALA A 31 10.62 0.38 -0.11
CA ALA A 31 9.79 1.33 -0.81
C ALA A 31 8.92 0.44 -1.70
N ALA A 32 7.77 0.00 -1.18
CA ALA A 32 6.74 -0.59 -2.00
C ALA A 32 6.51 0.51 -3.01
N ASP A 33 6.89 0.17 -4.23
CA ASP A 33 6.99 1.04 -5.36
C ASP A 33 5.80 1.99 -5.32
N VAL A 34 6.05 3.29 -5.52
CA VAL A 34 4.98 4.19 -5.97
C VAL A 34 4.60 3.63 -7.35
N HIS A 35 3.81 2.56 -7.34
CA HIS A 35 3.40 1.87 -8.54
C HIS A 35 2.59 2.92 -9.29
N PRO A 36 2.92 3.21 -10.56
CA PRO A 36 2.14 4.14 -11.34
C PRO A 36 0.74 3.55 -11.37
N GLN A 37 -0.17 4.17 -10.60
CA GLN A 37 -1.60 3.87 -10.57
C GLN A 37 -2.00 3.60 -12.01
N TYR A 38 -2.33 2.35 -12.35
CA TYR A 38 -2.37 1.91 -13.75
C TYR A 38 -3.61 2.47 -14.44
N TRP A 39 -3.51 3.75 -14.80
CA TRP A 39 -4.48 4.51 -15.57
C TRP A 39 -4.31 4.14 -17.03
N ASN A 40 -5.32 3.50 -17.60
CA ASN A 40 -5.35 3.04 -18.98
C ASN A 40 -6.65 3.51 -19.65
N TYR A 41 -6.73 3.38 -20.97
CA TYR A 41 -7.95 3.62 -21.74
C TYR A 41 -8.90 2.42 -21.73
N LYS A 42 -8.46 1.27 -21.19
CA LYS A 42 -9.23 0.02 -21.13
C LYS A 42 -9.01 -0.73 -19.83
N CYS A 43 -9.96 -1.60 -19.53
CA CYS A 43 -9.81 -2.62 -18.50
C CYS A 43 -9.04 -3.81 -19.07
N ASP A 44 -7.94 -4.17 -18.42
CA ASP A 44 -7.10 -5.28 -18.86
C ASP A 44 -7.68 -6.62 -18.42
N TYR A 45 -7.48 -7.63 -19.27
CA TYR A 45 -7.92 -8.98 -18.99
C TYR A 45 -7.20 -9.52 -17.74
N GLY A 46 -7.95 -10.18 -16.86
CA GLY A 46 -7.48 -10.65 -15.56
C GLY A 46 -7.57 -9.62 -14.43
N ARG A 47 -8.00 -8.38 -14.69
CA ARG A 47 -7.95 -7.27 -13.71
C ARG A 47 -9.31 -6.87 -13.16
N ALA A 48 -9.28 -6.26 -11.98
CA ALA A 48 -10.37 -5.46 -11.44
C ALA A 48 -10.20 -4.01 -11.90
N CYS A 49 -11.25 -3.41 -12.42
CA CYS A 49 -11.19 -2.10 -13.06
C CYS A 49 -12.30 -1.19 -12.56
N ILE A 50 -11.98 0.08 -12.32
CA ILE A 50 -12.95 1.13 -12.02
C ILE A 50 -12.76 2.29 -13.00
N TYR A 51 -13.85 2.92 -13.39
CA TYR A 51 -13.89 3.94 -14.43
C TYR A 51 -14.25 5.27 -13.81
N SER A 52 -13.39 6.26 -14.04
CA SER A 52 -13.66 7.63 -13.66
C SER A 52 -14.72 8.23 -14.59
N ILE A 53 -15.38 9.29 -14.12
CA ILE A 53 -16.37 10.03 -14.91
C ILE A 53 -15.73 10.66 -16.17
N SER A 54 -14.44 10.98 -16.12
CA SER A 54 -13.67 11.51 -17.25
C SER A 54 -13.31 10.45 -18.31
N GLY A 55 -13.66 9.18 -18.09
CA GLY A 55 -13.42 8.07 -19.02
C GLY A 55 -12.06 7.39 -18.86
N GLN A 56 -11.24 7.80 -17.89
CA GLN A 56 -10.00 7.08 -17.55
C GLN A 56 -10.34 5.82 -16.75
N VAL A 57 -9.65 4.73 -17.06
CA VAL A 57 -9.81 3.43 -16.38
C VAL A 57 -8.65 3.22 -15.44
N TRP A 58 -8.93 2.95 -14.18
CA TRP A 58 -7.94 2.48 -13.22
C TRP A 58 -8.01 0.96 -13.13
N ASN A 59 -6.87 0.28 -13.30
CA ASN A 59 -6.76 -1.16 -13.15
C ASN A 59 -6.03 -1.47 -11.83
N ALA A 60 -6.58 -2.40 -11.04
CA ALA A 60 -5.93 -2.86 -9.83
C ALA A 60 -4.69 -3.71 -10.16
N ASP A 61 -3.54 -3.32 -9.61
CA ASP A 61 -2.24 -3.92 -9.94
C ASP A 61 -2.02 -5.28 -9.26
N GLN A 62 -2.71 -5.54 -8.16
CA GLN A 62 -2.51 -6.75 -7.36
C GLN A 62 -3.80 -7.28 -6.73
N CYS A 63 -3.72 -8.54 -6.31
CA CYS A 63 -4.65 -9.14 -5.37
C CYS A 63 -4.63 -8.40 -4.02
N GLY A 64 -5.74 -8.45 -3.30
CA GLY A 64 -5.86 -7.82 -1.99
C GLY A 64 -6.23 -6.33 -2.09
N VAL A 65 -5.81 -5.57 -1.10
CA VAL A 65 -6.19 -4.17 -0.89
C VAL A 65 -5.38 -3.26 -1.81
N ASN A 66 -6.08 -2.52 -2.66
CA ASN A 66 -5.50 -1.51 -3.54
C ASN A 66 -6.10 -0.14 -3.17
N PRO A 67 -5.33 0.75 -2.52
CA PRO A 67 -5.82 2.07 -2.16
C PRO A 67 -6.03 2.92 -3.42
N VAL A 68 -7.12 3.68 -3.41
CA VAL A 68 -7.44 4.60 -4.50
C VAL A 68 -8.15 5.83 -3.92
N ASN A 69 -8.10 6.96 -4.60
CA ASN A 69 -8.85 8.13 -4.20
C ASN A 69 -9.44 8.82 -5.43
N GLY A 70 -10.76 8.84 -5.51
CA GLY A 70 -11.44 9.49 -6.62
C GLY A 70 -12.90 9.06 -6.74
N VAL A 71 -13.60 9.67 -7.68
CA VAL A 71 -15.00 9.38 -7.96
C VAL A 71 -15.09 8.53 -9.23
N TYR A 72 -15.75 7.39 -9.11
CA TYR A 72 -15.86 6.37 -10.16
C TYR A 72 -17.31 5.97 -10.31
N ASN A 73 -17.80 5.87 -11.55
CA ASN A 73 -19.20 5.60 -11.83
C ASN A 73 -19.46 4.18 -12.37
N TYR A 74 -18.40 3.43 -12.67
CA TYR A 74 -18.53 2.11 -13.27
C TYR A 74 -17.37 1.20 -12.85
N ALA A 75 -17.64 -0.09 -12.78
CA ALA A 75 -16.69 -1.11 -12.38
C ALA A 75 -16.85 -2.37 -13.23
N LYS A 76 -15.72 -3.04 -13.48
CA LYS A 76 -15.67 -4.28 -14.26
C LYS A 76 -14.66 -5.25 -13.68
N ALA A 77 -15.10 -6.50 -13.49
CA ALA A 77 -14.26 -7.62 -13.09
C ALA A 77 -13.94 -8.46 -14.33
N HIS A 78 -12.72 -8.34 -14.83
CA HIS A 78 -12.20 -9.15 -15.92
C HIS A 78 -11.45 -10.39 -15.41
N GLY A 79 -11.96 -11.04 -14.37
CA GLY A 79 -11.33 -12.21 -13.78
C GLY A 79 -11.83 -12.39 -12.35
N ASN A 80 -11.05 -11.88 -11.40
CA ASN A 80 -11.37 -11.98 -9.98
C ASN A 80 -12.51 -11.05 -9.57
N SER A 81 -13.32 -11.51 -8.61
CA SER A 81 -14.30 -10.65 -7.95
C SER A 81 -13.58 -9.58 -7.12
N PHE A 82 -14.20 -8.44 -6.87
CA PHE A 82 -13.64 -7.42 -6.00
C PHE A 82 -14.72 -6.62 -5.29
N ARG A 83 -14.30 -5.92 -4.22
CA ARG A 83 -15.12 -4.96 -3.49
C ARG A 83 -14.55 -3.56 -3.67
N VAL A 84 -15.44 -2.59 -3.82
CA VAL A 84 -15.14 -1.16 -3.86
C VAL A 84 -15.64 -0.56 -2.55
N TRP A 85 -14.77 0.10 -1.81
CA TRP A 85 -15.12 0.82 -0.59
C TRP A 85 -15.23 2.31 -0.84
N TYR A 86 -16.25 2.89 -0.24
CA TYR A 86 -16.52 4.31 -0.33
C TYR A 86 -16.18 5.05 0.97
N GLN A 87 -16.04 6.37 0.87
CA GLN A 87 -15.69 7.23 1.99
C GLN A 87 -16.77 7.26 3.08
N ASP A 88 -18.04 7.02 2.73
CA ASP A 88 -19.18 6.97 3.65
C ASP A 88 -19.37 5.60 4.32
N TRP A 89 -18.38 4.71 4.22
CA TRP A 89 -18.41 3.34 4.76
C TRP A 89 -19.38 2.38 4.08
N THR A 90 -19.95 2.77 2.94
CA THR A 90 -20.66 1.83 2.07
C THR A 90 -19.68 1.06 1.18
N TRP A 91 -20.16 -0.01 0.55
CA TRP A 91 -19.36 -0.79 -0.38
C TRP A 91 -20.22 -1.42 -1.46
N ASP A 92 -19.58 -1.66 -2.61
CA ASP A 92 -20.15 -2.42 -3.71
C ASP A 92 -19.28 -3.64 -4.02
N VAL A 93 -19.91 -4.76 -4.38
CA VAL A 93 -19.22 -5.96 -4.87
C VAL A 93 -19.48 -6.14 -6.35
N VAL A 94 -18.40 -6.43 -7.08
CA VAL A 94 -18.42 -6.80 -8.50
C VAL A 94 -17.94 -8.24 -8.59
N THR A 95 -18.82 -9.14 -9.04
CA THR A 95 -18.48 -10.56 -9.13
C THR A 95 -17.60 -10.83 -10.35
N ALA A 96 -16.83 -11.91 -10.31
CA ALA A 96 -16.01 -12.39 -11.42
C ALA A 96 -16.77 -12.34 -12.76
N TRP A 97 -16.10 -11.85 -13.80
CA TRP A 97 -16.65 -11.73 -15.17
C TRP A 97 -17.91 -10.87 -15.31
N SER A 98 -18.17 -9.99 -14.34
CA SER A 98 -19.31 -9.07 -14.35
C SER A 98 -18.89 -7.61 -14.37
N GLU A 99 -19.88 -6.75 -14.51
CA GLU A 99 -19.72 -5.30 -14.47
C GLU A 99 -20.96 -4.66 -13.84
N ARG A 100 -20.79 -3.46 -13.27
CA ARG A 100 -21.88 -2.71 -12.67
C ARG A 100 -21.57 -1.22 -12.56
N THR A 101 -22.65 -0.45 -12.44
CA THR A 101 -22.58 0.95 -11.99
C THR A 101 -22.16 1.01 -10.52
N LEU A 102 -21.35 2.01 -10.20
CA LEU A 102 -20.91 2.39 -8.86
C LEU A 102 -21.64 3.67 -8.41
N ASP A 103 -21.56 3.97 -7.11
CA ASP A 103 -21.93 5.30 -6.61
C ASP A 103 -20.94 6.38 -7.08
N GLY A 104 -21.21 6.93 -8.27
CA GLY A 104 -20.44 8.01 -8.88
C GLY A 104 -20.60 9.38 -8.21
N GLY A 105 -21.29 9.49 -7.07
CA GLY A 105 -21.29 10.67 -6.21
C GLY A 105 -20.30 10.56 -5.05
N ASN A 106 -19.73 9.37 -4.84
CA ASN A 106 -18.99 9.04 -3.63
C ASN A 106 -17.52 8.72 -3.95
N VAL A 107 -16.65 9.13 -3.03
CA VAL A 107 -15.21 8.92 -3.19
C VAL A 107 -14.89 7.47 -2.85
N VAL A 108 -14.37 6.74 -3.82
CA VAL A 108 -13.79 5.43 -3.59
C VAL A 108 -12.45 5.60 -2.88
N THR A 109 -12.29 4.87 -1.78
CA THR A 109 -11.10 4.88 -0.92
C THR A 109 -10.22 3.65 -1.10
N GLU A 110 -10.83 2.53 -1.52
CA GLU A 110 -10.14 1.25 -1.65
C GLU A 110 -10.86 0.32 -2.64
N VAL A 111 -10.07 -0.47 -3.37
CA VAL A 111 -10.53 -1.65 -4.10
C VAL A 111 -9.86 -2.91 -3.55
N GLN A 112 -10.64 -3.83 -3.01
CA GLN A 112 -10.16 -5.13 -2.53
C GLN A 112 -10.43 -6.22 -3.55
N VAL A 113 -9.39 -6.72 -4.21
CA VAL A 113 -9.48 -7.80 -5.21
C VAL A 113 -9.38 -9.17 -4.54
N TYR A 114 -10.36 -10.04 -4.78
CA TYR A 114 -10.43 -11.38 -4.18
C TYR A 114 -9.68 -12.40 -5.03
N CYS A 115 -8.58 -12.87 -4.48
CA CYS A 115 -7.78 -14.00 -4.92
C CYS A 115 -7.73 -14.98 -3.72
#